data_AF-A0A0L9UQP0-F1
#
_entry.id   AF-A0A0L9UQP0-F1
#
_cell.length_a   1.000
_cell.length_b   1.000
_cell.length_c   1.000
_cell.angle_alpha   90.00
_cell.angle_beta   90.00
_cell.angle_gamma   90.00
#
_symmetry.space_group_name_H-M   'P 1'
#
loop_
_entity.id
_entity.type
_entity.pdbx_description
1 polymer ?
#
loop_
_entity_poly.entity_id
_entity_poly.type
_entity_poly.pdbx_seq_one_letter_code
_entity_poly.pdbx_strand_id
1 'polypeptide(L)'
;MSGIARGRLAEERKSWRKNHPHGFVAKPETLPDGTVNLMVWHCTIPGKTGVLIFPIHEFCIDGARLIIFRKFSYQFNGIVGGMDSRNTDWEGGYFPLTMHFSEDYPSKPPKCKFPQGFFHPNVYPSGTVCLSILNEDSGWRPAITVKQILVGIQDLLDQPNPADPAQTEGYHLFIQVANLKTPRIVPILVFKG
;
A
#
# COMPACT_ATOMS: atom_id res chain seq x y z
N MET A 1 15.74 -29.05 0.66
CA MET A 1 16.26 -27.66 0.61
C MET A 1 15.75 -26.85 1.80
N SER A 2 15.83 -27.39 3.03
CA SER A 2 15.38 -26.66 4.22
C SER A 2 16.42 -25.60 4.59
N GLY A 3 15.97 -24.35 4.76
CA GLY A 3 16.79 -23.28 5.34
C GLY A 3 17.26 -22.18 4.40
N ILE A 4 17.19 -22.34 3.07
CA ILE A 4 17.56 -21.26 2.12
C ILE A 4 16.70 -20.02 2.36
N ALA A 5 15.37 -20.20 2.46
CA ALA A 5 14.43 -19.13 2.73
C ALA A 5 14.78 -18.36 4.02
N ARG A 6 14.97 -19.09 5.13
CA ARG A 6 15.31 -18.49 6.43
C ARG A 6 16.67 -17.78 6.41
N GLY A 7 17.67 -18.35 5.74
CA GLY A 7 18.98 -17.72 5.57
C GLY A 7 18.86 -16.37 4.84
N ARG A 8 18.16 -16.36 3.70
CA ARG A 8 17.91 -15.12 2.96
C ARG A 8 17.08 -14.12 3.77
N LEU A 9 16.06 -14.55 4.50
CA LEU A 9 15.24 -13.67 5.34
C LEU A 9 16.04 -13.04 6.49
N ALA A 10 17.01 -13.76 7.05
CA ALA A 10 17.93 -13.20 8.04
C ALA A 10 18.81 -12.08 7.43
N GLU A 11 19.26 -12.25 6.19
CA GLU A 11 20.00 -11.23 5.45
C GLU A 11 19.13 -10.01 5.12
N GLU A 12 17.89 -10.20 4.66
CA GLU A 12 16.91 -9.12 4.45
C GLU A 12 16.70 -8.33 5.75
N ARG A 13 16.53 -9.02 6.89
CA ARG A 13 16.35 -8.37 8.19
C ARG A 13 17.59 -7.59 8.63
N LYS A 14 18.80 -8.07 8.30
CA LYS A 14 20.05 -7.36 8.58
C LYS A 14 20.18 -6.12 7.69
N SER A 15 19.89 -6.25 6.41
CA SER A 15 19.89 -5.16 5.43
C SER A 15 18.88 -4.06 5.80
N TRP A 16 17.65 -4.45 6.15
CA TRP A 16 16.58 -3.54 6.59
C TRP A 16 16.99 -2.72 7.82
N ARG A 17 17.57 -3.37 8.84
CA ARG A 17 18.06 -2.69 10.04
C ARG A 17 19.20 -1.72 9.75
N LYS A 18 20.04 -2.00 8.75
CA LYS A 18 21.12 -1.11 8.32
C LYS A 18 20.59 0.11 7.57
N ASN A 19 19.62 -0.09 6.68
CA ASN A 19 19.06 0.97 5.86
C ASN A 19 17.64 0.62 5.37
N HIS A 20 16.66 1.42 5.77
CA HIS A 20 15.30 1.37 5.23
C HIS A 20 14.78 2.80 5.00
N PRO A 21 13.83 3.00 4.07
CA PRO A 21 13.27 4.33 3.83
C PRO A 21 12.55 4.87 5.08
N HIS A 22 12.63 6.19 5.29
CA HIS A 22 12.02 6.85 6.44
C HIS A 22 10.51 6.58 6.52
N GLY A 23 10.01 6.31 7.72
CA GLY A 23 8.59 6.04 7.99
C GLY A 23 8.12 4.63 7.68
N PHE A 24 8.90 3.83 6.94
CA PHE A 24 8.57 2.43 6.70
C PHE A 24 8.93 1.56 7.90
N VAL A 25 8.08 0.58 8.18
CA VAL A 25 8.33 -0.46 9.19
C VAL A 25 8.22 -1.82 8.52
N ALA A 26 9.12 -2.74 8.88
CA ALA A 26 9.06 -4.15 8.49
C ALA A 26 9.72 -4.99 9.60
N LYS A 27 8.94 -5.86 10.25
CA LYS A 27 9.42 -6.67 11.37
C LYS A 27 8.84 -8.09 11.28
N PRO A 28 9.64 -9.14 11.45
CA PRO A 28 9.11 -10.50 11.61
C PRO A 28 8.14 -10.60 12.79
N GLU A 29 7.15 -11.48 12.67
CA GLU A 29 6.19 -11.79 13.70
C GLU A 29 6.90 -12.38 14.93
N THR A 30 6.47 -11.93 16.12
CA THR A 30 6.90 -12.49 17.40
C THR A 30 5.73 -13.29 17.95
N LEU A 31 5.95 -14.59 18.18
CA LEU A 31 4.95 -15.49 18.70
C LEU A 31 4.76 -15.29 20.21
N PRO A 32 3.65 -15.78 20.81
CA PRO A 32 3.38 -15.61 22.24
C PRO A 32 4.45 -16.19 23.18
N ASP A 33 5.23 -17.17 22.71
CA ASP A 33 6.36 -17.77 23.42
C ASP A 33 7.66 -16.94 23.34
N GLY A 34 7.62 -15.78 22.67
CA GLY A 34 8.77 -14.89 22.43
C GLY A 34 9.65 -15.31 21.26
N THR A 35 9.37 -16.43 20.59
CA THR A 35 10.11 -16.86 19.41
C THR A 35 9.73 -16.02 18.19
N VAL A 36 10.64 -15.93 17.22
CA VAL A 36 10.47 -15.09 16.03
C VAL A 36 10.13 -15.96 14.83
N ASN A 37 8.98 -15.72 14.23
CA ASN A 37 8.58 -16.30 12.97
C ASN A 37 9.13 -15.47 11.81
N LEU A 38 10.24 -15.91 11.20
CA LEU A 38 10.82 -15.23 10.04
C LEU A 38 9.96 -15.29 8.78
N MET A 39 8.96 -16.17 8.72
CA MET A 39 8.15 -16.39 7.52
C MET A 39 6.95 -15.45 7.41
N VAL A 40 6.62 -14.70 8.47
CA VAL A 40 5.54 -13.72 8.49
C VAL A 40 6.08 -12.41 9.01
N TRP A 41 5.91 -11.32 8.24
CA TRP A 41 6.37 -9.99 8.64
C TRP A 41 5.20 -9.02 8.70
N HIS A 42 5.18 -8.22 9.76
CA HIS A 42 4.30 -7.07 9.91
C HIS A 42 5.04 -5.82 9.42
N CYS A 43 4.42 -5.17 8.45
CA CYS A 43 4.95 -3.99 7.78
C CYS A 43 3.99 -2.81 7.94
N THR A 44 4.53 -1.60 7.80
CA THR A 44 3.75 -0.37 7.73
C THR A 44 4.35 0.49 6.62
N ILE A 45 3.50 0.89 5.68
CA ILE A 45 3.86 1.73 4.55
C ILE A 45 3.34 3.14 4.84
N PRO A 46 4.21 4.17 4.91
CA PRO A 46 3.76 5.54 5.02
C PRO A 46 3.15 5.97 3.69
N GLY A 47 2.13 6.84 3.74
CA GLY A 47 1.65 7.52 2.55
C GLY A 47 2.75 8.35 1.89
N LYS A 48 2.80 8.33 0.56
CA LYS A 48 3.83 9.06 -0.21
C LYS A 48 3.65 10.57 0.00
N THR A 49 4.68 11.27 0.44
CA THR A 49 4.68 12.74 0.48
C THR A 49 4.91 13.27 -0.93
N GLY A 50 4.01 14.11 -1.44
CA GLY A 50 4.15 14.65 -2.79
C GLY A 50 4.90 15.99 -2.85
N VAL A 51 5.31 16.38 -4.06
CA VAL A 51 5.65 17.75 -4.48
C VAL A 51 4.70 18.07 -5.65
N LEU A 52 4.04 19.23 -5.64
CA LEU A 52 3.08 19.61 -6.70
C LEU A 52 3.79 19.73 -8.07
N ILE A 53 3.35 18.95 -9.07
CA ILE A 53 3.81 19.08 -10.46
C ILE A 53 2.84 19.96 -11.29
N PHE A 54 1.68 20.36 -10.75
CA PHE A 54 0.77 21.28 -11.42
C PHE A 54 0.17 22.31 -10.46
N PRO A 55 0.08 23.59 -10.86
CA PRO A 55 -0.55 24.62 -10.05
C PRO A 55 -2.04 24.29 -9.89
N ILE A 56 -2.50 24.33 -8.65
CA ILE A 56 -3.91 24.32 -8.25
C ILE A 56 -4.59 25.52 -8.92
N HIS A 57 -5.25 25.29 -10.05
CA HIS A 57 -6.21 26.24 -10.58
C HIS A 57 -7.57 25.95 -9.95
N GLU A 58 -8.04 26.92 -9.16
CA GLU A 58 -9.36 27.00 -8.58
C GLU A 58 -10.40 26.95 -9.73
N PHE A 59 -11.19 25.88 -9.80
CA PHE A 59 -12.36 25.81 -10.67
C PHE A 59 -13.61 25.66 -9.80
N CYS A 60 -14.34 26.77 -9.68
CA CYS A 60 -15.69 26.82 -9.15
C CYS A 60 -16.63 26.34 -10.26
N ILE A 61 -17.31 25.21 -10.08
CA ILE A 61 -18.41 24.77 -10.96
C ILE A 61 -19.72 24.86 -10.17
N ASP A 62 -20.56 25.81 -10.58
CA ASP A 62 -22.02 25.85 -10.43
C ASP A 62 -22.63 25.68 -9.02
N GLY A 63 -22.04 26.29 -7.99
CA GLY A 63 -22.74 26.57 -6.73
C GLY A 63 -23.15 25.35 -5.88
N ALA A 64 -22.89 24.13 -6.34
CA ALA A 64 -23.02 22.91 -5.55
C ALA A 64 -21.67 22.62 -4.89
N ARG A 65 -21.55 23.02 -3.62
CA ARG A 65 -20.42 22.67 -2.76
C ARG A 65 -20.34 21.14 -2.70
N LEU A 66 -19.36 20.56 -3.39
CA LEU A 66 -19.17 19.11 -3.49
C LEU A 66 -18.76 18.58 -2.10
N ILE A 67 -19.76 18.25 -1.28
CA ILE A 67 -19.62 17.55 0.00
C ILE A 67 -19.28 16.09 -0.34
N ILE A 68 -18.04 15.83 -0.75
CA ILE A 68 -17.52 14.46 -0.87
C ILE A 68 -16.83 14.12 0.45
N PHE A 69 -17.59 13.42 1.27
CA PHE A 69 -17.21 12.59 2.42
C PHE A 69 -16.54 13.26 3.63
N ARG A 70 -17.36 14.00 4.36
CA ARG A 70 -17.23 14.24 5.82
C ARG A 70 -17.87 13.11 6.65
N LYS A 71 -17.67 11.84 6.29
CA LYS A 71 -18.20 10.70 7.07
C LYS A 71 -17.31 9.48 6.90
N PHE A 72 -16.30 9.38 7.76
CA PHE A 72 -15.86 8.17 8.48
C PHE A 72 -14.53 8.53 9.15
N SER A 73 -14.64 9.14 10.33
CA SER A 73 -13.52 9.19 11.25
C SER A 73 -13.21 7.77 11.65
N TYR A 74 -12.01 7.27 11.33
CA TYR A 74 -11.49 6.20 12.16
C TYR A 74 -11.27 6.76 13.55
N GLN A 75 -11.84 6.08 14.52
CA GLN A 75 -11.75 6.35 15.94
C GLN A 75 -10.32 6.05 16.41
N PHE A 76 -9.38 6.91 16.04
CA PHE A 76 -8.13 7.10 16.77
C PHE A 76 -8.21 8.50 17.37
N ASN A 77 -8.07 8.57 18.70
CA ASN A 77 -8.24 9.79 19.48
C ASN A 77 -7.37 10.94 18.94
N GLY A 78 -8.04 11.87 18.25
CA GLY A 78 -7.69 13.29 18.15
C GLY A 78 -6.47 13.65 17.31
N ILE A 79 -6.71 14.06 16.05
CA ILE A 79 -6.27 15.36 15.47
C ILE A 79 -7.28 15.72 14.36
N VAL A 80 -7.97 16.86 14.46
CA VAL A 80 -8.79 17.44 13.38
C VAL A 80 -7.85 18.27 12.50
N GLY A 81 -7.49 17.76 11.32
CA GLY A 81 -6.75 18.53 10.30
C GLY A 81 -7.71 19.11 9.27
N GLY A 82 -7.69 20.45 9.12
CA GLY A 82 -8.44 21.19 8.11
C GLY A 82 -7.96 20.95 6.67
N MET A 83 -8.61 21.68 5.75
CA MET A 83 -8.44 21.69 4.30
C MET A 83 -6.97 21.85 3.84
N ASP A 84 -6.69 21.32 2.63
CA ASP A 84 -5.71 21.78 1.62
C ASP A 84 -4.24 22.08 1.96
N SER A 85 -3.43 21.05 2.24
CA SER A 85 -1.97 21.16 2.08
C SER A 85 -1.22 19.86 1.75
N ARG A 86 -1.93 18.76 1.47
CA ARG A 86 -1.34 17.43 1.26
C ARG A 86 -1.25 17.12 -0.23
N ASN A 87 -0.08 16.66 -0.68
CA ASN A 87 0.27 16.55 -2.10
C ASN A 87 -0.07 15.18 -2.71
N THR A 88 -0.38 14.17 -1.88
CA THR A 88 -1.05 12.92 -2.29
C THR A 88 -2.22 12.61 -1.34
N ASP A 89 -3.22 11.87 -1.83
CA ASP A 89 -4.36 11.43 -1.01
C ASP A 89 -3.95 10.51 0.15
N TRP A 90 -2.76 9.89 0.04
CA TRP A 90 -2.22 8.96 1.02
C TRP A 90 -1.40 9.67 2.12
N GLU A 91 -0.95 10.91 1.88
CA GLU A 91 -0.05 11.64 2.76
C GLU A 91 -0.59 11.78 4.20
N GLY A 92 0.28 11.48 5.18
CA GLY A 92 -0.06 11.43 6.60
C GLY A 92 -0.67 10.10 7.06
N GLY A 93 -1.02 9.20 6.14
CA GLY A 93 -1.49 7.85 6.45
C GLY A 93 -0.36 6.85 6.72
N TYR A 94 -0.68 5.80 7.48
CA TYR A 94 0.19 4.65 7.72
C TYR A 94 -0.61 3.37 7.47
N PHE A 95 -0.23 2.61 6.46
CA PHE A 95 -1.01 1.48 5.95
C PHE A 95 -0.38 0.16 6.41
N PRO A 96 -1.04 -0.61 7.30
CA PRO A 96 -0.51 -1.88 7.76
C PRO A 96 -0.56 -2.92 6.64
N LEU A 97 0.48 -3.73 6.51
CA LEU A 97 0.60 -4.79 5.51
C LEU A 97 1.28 -6.01 6.14
N THR A 98 0.85 -7.21 5.79
CA THR A 98 1.54 -8.45 6.15
C THR A 98 2.23 -9.06 4.94
N MET A 99 3.46 -9.53 5.11
CA MET A 99 4.20 -10.29 4.10
C MET A 99 4.32 -11.74 4.56
N HIS A 100 3.86 -12.66 3.72
CA HIS A 100 3.88 -14.11 3.96
C HIS A 100 4.86 -14.76 3.00
N PHE A 101 5.97 -15.27 3.54
CA PHE A 101 6.99 -15.98 2.80
C PHE A 101 6.71 -17.49 2.83
N SER A 102 7.04 -18.20 1.76
CA SER A 102 7.03 -19.66 1.71
C SER A 102 8.44 -20.23 1.84
N GLU A 103 8.56 -21.54 2.04
CA GLU A 103 9.86 -22.24 2.04
C GLU A 103 10.56 -22.20 0.67
N ASP A 104 9.82 -21.89 -0.41
CA ASP A 104 10.36 -21.70 -1.76
C ASP A 104 11.00 -20.31 -1.96
N TYR A 105 10.94 -19.40 -0.97
CA TYR A 105 11.61 -18.11 -1.05
C TYR A 105 13.15 -18.30 -1.06
N PRO A 106 13.92 -17.56 -1.89
CA PRO A 106 13.52 -16.45 -2.76
C PRO A 106 13.17 -16.85 -4.20
N SER A 107 13.06 -18.14 -4.53
CA SER A 107 12.63 -18.57 -5.86
C SER A 107 11.22 -18.08 -6.16
N LYS A 108 10.32 -18.12 -5.16
CA LYS A 108 8.97 -17.56 -5.23
C LYS A 108 8.82 -16.25 -4.44
N PRO A 109 7.95 -15.33 -4.90
CA PRO A 109 7.69 -14.07 -4.20
C PRO A 109 6.93 -14.30 -2.88
N PRO A 110 7.03 -13.37 -1.91
CA PRO A 110 6.11 -13.33 -0.78
C PRO A 110 4.71 -12.89 -1.21
N LYS A 111 3.68 -13.36 -0.50
CA LYS A 111 2.33 -12.82 -0.62
C LYS A 111 2.18 -11.62 0.31
N CYS A 112 1.89 -10.45 -0.28
CA CYS A 112 1.67 -9.22 0.48
C CYS A 112 0.17 -8.94 0.62
N LYS A 113 -0.30 -8.66 1.84
CA LYS A 113 -1.71 -8.45 2.14
C LYS A 113 -1.95 -7.25 3.03
N PHE A 114 -2.80 -6.33 2.57
CA PHE A 114 -3.46 -5.34 3.42
C PHE A 114 -4.56 -6.01 4.27
N PRO A 115 -5.13 -5.30 5.27
CA PRO A 115 -6.35 -5.74 5.94
C PRO A 115 -7.45 -6.07 4.93
N GLN A 116 -8.29 -7.05 5.27
CA GLN A 116 -9.43 -7.41 4.44
C GLN A 116 -10.33 -6.19 4.22
N GLY A 117 -10.84 -6.03 3.00
CA GLY A 117 -11.65 -4.87 2.63
C GLY A 117 -10.86 -3.59 2.35
N PHE A 118 -9.52 -3.65 2.32
CA PHE A 118 -8.72 -2.52 1.83
C PHE A 118 -9.13 -2.17 0.39
N PHE A 119 -9.46 -0.90 0.18
CA PHE A 119 -9.99 -0.42 -1.08
C PHE A 119 -8.86 0.16 -1.94
N HIS A 120 -8.55 -0.50 -3.05
CA HIS A 120 -7.58 -0.04 -4.03
C HIS A 120 -7.76 -0.82 -5.35
N PRO A 121 -7.68 -0.19 -6.54
CA PRO A 121 -7.92 -0.88 -7.82
C PRO A 121 -7.10 -2.15 -8.02
N ASN A 122 -5.87 -2.20 -7.49
CA ASN A 122 -4.95 -3.33 -7.58
C ASN A 122 -4.84 -4.17 -6.29
N VAL A 123 -5.78 -4.06 -5.35
CA VAL A 123 -5.83 -4.90 -4.15
C VAL A 123 -7.10 -5.73 -4.17
N TYR A 124 -6.98 -7.05 -4.08
CA TYR A 124 -8.14 -7.94 -4.02
C TYR A 124 -8.96 -7.70 -2.74
N PRO A 125 -10.26 -8.05 -2.70
CA PRO A 125 -11.06 -7.99 -1.46
C PRO A 125 -10.45 -8.75 -0.27
N SER A 126 -9.64 -9.77 -0.56
CA SER A 126 -8.85 -10.53 0.43
C SER A 126 -7.69 -9.74 1.04
N GLY A 127 -7.42 -8.53 0.56
CA GLY A 127 -6.27 -7.70 0.90
C GLY A 127 -5.02 -8.01 0.08
N THR A 128 -5.02 -9.06 -0.75
CA THR A 128 -3.84 -9.46 -1.54
C THR A 128 -3.49 -8.39 -2.58
N VAL A 129 -2.23 -7.96 -2.59
CA VAL A 129 -1.74 -6.94 -3.53
C VAL A 129 -1.41 -7.57 -4.88
N CYS A 130 -1.89 -6.96 -5.96
CA CYS A 130 -1.49 -7.28 -7.32
C CYS A 130 -0.41 -6.29 -7.78
N LEU A 131 0.82 -6.78 -7.89
CA LEU A 131 1.97 -6.00 -8.36
C LEU A 131 2.87 -6.95 -9.17
N SER A 132 3.40 -6.50 -10.30
CA SER A 132 4.19 -7.35 -11.21
C SER A 132 5.41 -7.99 -10.53
N ILE A 133 6.10 -7.25 -9.66
CA ILE A 133 7.22 -7.77 -8.84
C ILE A 133 6.80 -8.72 -7.72
N LEU A 134 5.51 -9.01 -7.55
CA LEU A 134 4.98 -10.02 -6.65
C LEU A 134 4.37 -11.21 -7.40
N ASN A 135 4.55 -11.27 -8.72
CA ASN A 135 4.07 -12.34 -9.58
C ASN A 135 5.26 -13.12 -10.17
N GLU A 136 5.27 -14.43 -9.94
CA GLU A 136 6.31 -15.39 -10.34
C GLU A 136 6.52 -15.41 -11.86
N ASP A 137 5.45 -15.32 -12.64
CA ASP A 137 5.48 -15.40 -14.11
C ASP A 137 5.66 -14.03 -14.79
N SER A 138 5.92 -12.98 -14.01
CA SER A 138 6.01 -11.61 -14.51
C SER A 138 7.30 -10.92 -14.08
N GLY A 139 7.25 -10.09 -13.04
CA GLY A 139 8.36 -9.23 -12.64
C GLY A 139 9.20 -9.78 -11.49
N TRP A 140 8.81 -10.89 -10.87
CA TRP A 140 9.56 -11.43 -9.74
C TRP A 140 10.98 -11.85 -10.14
N ARG A 141 11.94 -11.50 -9.30
CA ARG A 141 13.32 -11.98 -9.38
C ARG A 141 13.80 -12.28 -7.96
N PRO A 142 14.52 -13.38 -7.72
CA PRO A 142 15.03 -13.69 -6.37
C PRO A 142 15.89 -12.57 -5.75
N ALA A 143 16.50 -11.71 -6.56
CA ALA A 143 17.31 -10.57 -6.09
C ALA A 143 16.47 -9.38 -5.55
N ILE A 144 15.16 -9.39 -5.74
CA ILE A 144 14.27 -8.33 -5.23
C ILE A 144 14.25 -8.39 -3.70
N THR A 145 14.43 -7.23 -3.08
CA THR A 145 14.53 -7.06 -1.62
C THR A 145 13.19 -6.67 -1.00
N VAL A 146 13.05 -6.87 0.32
CA VAL A 146 11.87 -6.40 1.09
C VAL A 146 11.68 -4.89 0.93
N LYS A 147 12.78 -4.13 0.85
CA LYS A 147 12.77 -2.68 0.59
C LYS A 147 12.14 -2.34 -0.75
N GLN A 148 12.54 -3.02 -1.82
CA GLN A 148 11.99 -2.77 -3.15
C GLN A 148 10.51 -3.14 -3.23
N ILE A 149 10.09 -4.22 -2.57
CA ILE A 149 8.68 -4.61 -2.48
C ILE A 149 7.86 -3.50 -1.81
N LEU A 150 8.26 -3.05 -0.62
CA LEU A 150 7.47 -2.06 0.13
C LEU A 150 7.42 -0.70 -0.57
N VAL A 151 8.52 -0.26 -1.19
CA VAL A 151 8.53 0.96 -2.01
C VAL A 151 7.64 0.80 -3.25
N GLY A 152 7.71 -0.33 -3.93
CA GLY A 152 6.84 -0.62 -5.09
C GLY A 152 5.36 -0.64 -4.73
N ILE A 153 4.99 -1.12 -3.54
CA ILE A 153 3.61 -1.05 -3.04
C ILE A 153 3.22 0.40 -2.72
N GLN A 154 4.11 1.20 -2.12
CA GLN A 154 3.85 2.63 -1.90
C GLN A 154 3.59 3.37 -3.21
N ASP A 155 4.38 3.09 -4.25
CA ASP A 155 4.20 3.68 -5.58
C ASP A 155 2.90 3.20 -6.23
N LEU A 156 2.52 1.93 -6.05
CA LEU A 156 1.26 1.38 -6.55
C LEU A 156 0.04 2.08 -5.94
N LEU A 157 0.08 2.45 -4.65
CA LEU A 157 -0.99 3.20 -3.99
C LEU A 157 -1.21 4.56 -4.67
N ASP A 158 -0.12 5.26 -5.00
CA ASP A 158 -0.15 6.57 -5.66
C ASP A 158 -0.48 6.47 -7.16
N GLN A 159 -0.05 5.39 -7.82
CA GLN A 159 -0.18 5.17 -9.26
C GLN A 159 -0.76 3.78 -9.55
N PRO A 160 -2.10 3.63 -9.46
CA PRO A 160 -2.76 2.37 -9.76
C PRO A 160 -2.49 1.89 -11.20
N ASN A 161 -2.29 0.59 -11.39
CA ASN A 161 -2.12 -0.01 -12.71
C ASN A 161 -3.49 -0.35 -13.33
N PRO A 162 -3.93 0.32 -14.40
CA PRO A 162 -5.23 0.03 -15.02
C PRO A 162 -5.27 -1.32 -15.77
N ALA A 163 -4.11 -1.92 -16.07
CA ALA A 163 -4.05 -3.19 -16.80
C ALA A 163 -4.37 -4.42 -15.91
N ASP A 164 -4.24 -4.27 -14.58
CA ASP A 164 -4.40 -5.38 -13.62
C ASP A 164 -5.47 -5.06 -12.55
N PRO A 165 -6.75 -4.88 -12.90
CA PRO A 165 -7.80 -4.58 -11.93
C PRO A 165 -8.09 -5.80 -11.03
N ALA A 166 -7.91 -5.62 -9.72
CA ALA A 166 -8.21 -6.61 -8.69
C ALA A 166 -9.57 -6.35 -8.00
N GLN A 167 -10.07 -5.12 -8.07
CA GLN A 167 -11.38 -4.70 -7.57
C GLN A 167 -12.16 -3.98 -8.67
N THR A 168 -13.27 -4.57 -9.13
CA THR A 168 -14.14 -3.98 -10.17
C THR A 168 -14.69 -2.61 -9.75
N GLU A 169 -15.16 -2.48 -8.52
CA GLU A 169 -15.70 -1.22 -7.97
C GLU A 169 -14.61 -0.13 -7.92
N GLY A 170 -13.42 -0.48 -7.42
CA GLY A 170 -12.26 0.43 -7.40
C GLY A 170 -11.82 0.86 -8.79
N TYR A 171 -11.78 -0.08 -9.74
CA TYR A 171 -11.41 0.22 -11.12
C TYR A 171 -12.42 1.13 -11.83
N HIS A 172 -13.72 0.86 -11.70
CA HIS A 172 -14.75 1.70 -12.32
C HIS A 172 -14.71 3.14 -11.77
N LEU A 173 -14.54 3.31 -10.46
CA LEU A 173 -14.38 4.62 -9.84
C LEU A 173 -13.12 5.33 -10.33
N PHE A 174 -11.99 4.61 -10.41
CA PHE A 174 -10.73 5.14 -10.92
C PHE A 174 -10.86 5.66 -12.37
N ILE A 175 -11.45 4.88 -13.27
CA ILE A 175 -11.61 5.27 -14.67
C ILE A 175 -12.60 6.43 -14.83
N GLN A 176 -13.71 6.45 -14.07
CA GLN A 176 -14.65 7.56 -14.09
C GLN A 176 -13.99 8.87 -13.67
N VAL A 177 -13.23 8.87 -12.57
CA VAL A 177 -12.51 10.06 -12.09
C VAL A 177 -11.40 10.47 -13.06
N ALA A 178 -10.65 9.53 -13.63
CA ALA A 178 -9.61 9.83 -14.61
C ALA A 178 -10.16 10.51 -15.88
N ASN A 179 -11.36 10.12 -16.33
CA ASN A 179 -12.00 10.69 -17.51
C ASN A 179 -12.60 12.09 -17.27
N LEU A 180 -12.88 12.47 -16.01
CA LEU A 180 -13.48 13.77 -15.68
C LEU A 180 -12.48 14.95 -15.73
N LYS A 181 -11.19 14.71 -16.00
CA LYS A 181 -10.11 15.73 -15.95
C LYS A 181 -10.08 16.54 -14.64
N THR A 182 -10.74 16.06 -13.59
CA THR A 182 -10.74 16.67 -12.26
C THR A 182 -9.47 16.26 -11.52
N PRO A 183 -8.76 17.19 -10.85
CA PRO A 183 -7.59 16.83 -10.04
C PRO A 183 -8.05 15.94 -8.88
N ARG A 184 -7.69 14.65 -8.98
CA ARG A 184 -7.58 13.65 -7.91
C ARG A 184 -8.71 13.65 -6.87
N ILE A 185 -9.62 12.70 -7.00
CA ILE A 185 -10.48 12.27 -5.90
C ILE A 185 -10.46 10.74 -5.88
N VAL A 186 -9.63 10.11 -5.05
CA VAL A 186 -10.04 8.82 -4.47
C VAL A 186 -9.65 8.72 -2.99
N PRO A 187 -10.28 9.49 -2.08
CA PRO A 187 -10.49 9.00 -0.73
C PRO A 187 -11.80 8.20 -0.75
N ILE A 188 -11.76 6.95 -1.23
CA ILE A 188 -12.91 6.05 -1.07
C ILE A 188 -12.49 4.95 -0.11
N LEU A 189 -12.22 5.34 1.14
CA LEU A 189 -12.37 4.45 2.28
C LEU A 189 -13.87 4.23 2.50
N VAL A 190 -14.50 3.42 1.64
CA VAL A 190 -15.81 2.85 1.95
C VAL A 190 -15.56 1.64 2.83
N PHE A 191 -15.47 1.88 4.14
CA PHE A 191 -15.76 0.82 5.09
C PHE A 191 -17.27 0.59 5.04
N LYS A 192 -17.68 -0.45 4.30
CA LYS A 192 -19.02 -1.02 4.48
C LYS A 192 -19.05 -1.57 5.91
N GLY A 193 -19.90 -0.96 6.74
CA GLY A 193 -20.30 -1.51 8.03
C GLY A 193 -21.09 -2.80 7.88
#